data_AF-S4MQ81-F1
#
_entry.id   AF-S4MQ81-F1
#
_cell.length_a   1.000
_cell.length_b   1.000
_cell.length_c   1.000
_cell.angle_alpha   90.00
_cell.angle_beta   90.00
_cell.angle_gamma   90.00
#
_symmetry.space_group_name_H-M   'P 1'
#
loop_
_entity.id
_entity.type
_entity.pdbx_description
1 polymer ?
#
loop_
_entity_poly.entity_id
_entity_poly.type
_entity_poly.pdbx_seq_one_letter_code
_entity_poly.pdbx_strand_id
1 'polypeptide(L)'
;MTTSQQELFRFLEDRFACAQACTECARACALRASLVDPDGTENQELVRRKGIMCAEVCDATCRVLSEQNQVDESTIRVQVEWCRTVCLEAAHVFDRQAGAEDSAAACRACARACTDFLATLN
;
A
#
# COMPACT_ATOMS: atom_id res chain seq x y z
N MET A 1 -11.74 1.23 31.40
CA MET A 1 -10.81 1.00 30.28
C MET A 1 -9.55 1.79 30.60
N THR A 2 -8.39 1.15 30.65
CA THR A 2 -7.10 1.83 30.91
C THR A 2 -6.54 2.38 29.59
N THR A 3 -5.73 3.44 29.64
CA THR A 3 -5.08 4.04 28.45
C THR A 3 -4.36 2.98 27.59
N SER A 4 -3.66 2.04 28.24
CA SER A 4 -2.96 0.92 27.59
C SER A 4 -3.87 0.01 26.76
N GLN A 5 -5.12 -0.19 27.19
CA GLN A 5 -6.07 -1.03 26.48
C GLN A 5 -6.62 -0.31 25.24
N GLN A 6 -6.81 1.00 25.32
CA GLN A 6 -7.25 1.83 24.19
C GLN A 6 -6.15 1.95 23.13
N GLU A 7 -4.90 2.10 23.55
CA GLU A 7 -3.72 2.10 22.67
C GLU A 7 -3.58 0.79 21.92
N LEU A 8 -3.74 -0.35 22.60
CA LEU A 8 -3.71 -1.67 21.96
C LEU A 8 -4.83 -1.85 20.92
N PHE A 9 -6.06 -1.41 21.23
CA PHE A 9 -7.16 -1.51 20.26
C PHE A 9 -6.90 -0.64 19.03
N ARG A 10 -6.44 0.60 19.23
CA ARG A 10 -6.06 1.50 18.12
C ARG A 10 -4.99 0.86 17.23
N PHE A 11 -3.93 0.33 17.83
CA PHE A 11 -2.88 -0.38 17.11
C PHE A 11 -3.43 -1.53 16.27
N LEU A 12 -4.31 -2.36 16.83
CA LEU A 12 -4.91 -3.49 16.11
C LEU A 12 -5.83 -3.02 14.99
N GLU A 13 -6.71 -2.05 15.25
CA GLU A 13 -7.63 -1.49 14.25
C GLU A 13 -6.86 -0.89 13.06
N ASP A 14 -5.84 -0.07 13.32
CA ASP A 14 -5.06 0.58 12.27
C ASP A 14 -4.18 -0.43 11.52
N ARG A 15 -3.68 -1.47 12.21
CA ARG A 15 -2.98 -2.60 11.58
C ARG A 15 -3.89 -3.34 10.59
N PHE A 16 -5.12 -3.68 11.00
CA PHE A 16 -6.08 -4.35 10.12
C PHE A 16 -6.49 -3.46 8.95
N ALA A 17 -6.76 -2.17 9.20
CA ALA A 17 -7.11 -1.21 8.16
C ALA A 17 -5.99 -1.06 7.13
N CYS A 18 -4.73 -1.00 7.58
CA CYS A 18 -3.57 -0.95 6.69
C CYS A 18 -3.43 -2.24 5.87
N ALA A 19 -3.56 -3.42 6.47
CA ALA A 19 -3.48 -4.69 5.75
C ALA A 19 -4.58 -4.81 4.66
N GLN A 20 -5.81 -4.40 4.99
CA GLN A 20 -6.92 -4.39 4.02
C GLN A 20 -6.63 -3.42 2.87
N ALA A 21 -6.22 -2.19 3.17
CA ALA A 21 -5.92 -1.19 2.14
C ALA A 21 -4.75 -1.64 1.23
N CYS A 22 -3.74 -2.31 1.79
CA CYS A 22 -2.66 -2.92 1.03
C CYS A 22 -3.20 -4.02 0.08
N THR A 23 -4.09 -4.89 0.54
CA THR A 23 -4.70 -5.94 -0.31
C THR A 23 -5.46 -5.33 -1.49
N GLU A 24 -6.29 -4.31 -1.22
CA GLU A 24 -7.09 -3.64 -2.24
C GLU A 24 -6.20 -2.91 -3.26
N CYS A 25 -5.18 -2.21 -2.76
CA CYS A 25 -4.20 -1.52 -3.59
C CYS A 25 -3.39 -2.49 -4.45
N ALA A 26 -2.94 -3.61 -3.89
CA ALA A 26 -2.20 -4.62 -4.63
C ALA A 26 -2.99 -5.14 -5.84
N ARG A 27 -4.27 -5.49 -5.60
CA ARG A 27 -5.18 -5.94 -6.65
C ARG A 27 -5.42 -4.87 -7.72
N ALA A 28 -5.66 -3.63 -7.32
CA ALA A 28 -5.91 -2.51 -8.24
C ALA A 28 -4.69 -2.20 -9.11
N CYS A 29 -3.48 -2.28 -8.53
CA CYS A 29 -2.23 -2.01 -9.24
C CYS A 29 -1.85 -3.16 -10.19
N ALA A 30 -2.06 -4.41 -9.77
CA ALA A 30 -1.84 -5.58 -10.62
C ALA A 30 -2.77 -5.55 -11.85
N LEU A 31 -4.07 -5.28 -11.64
CA LEU A 31 -5.03 -5.10 -12.73
C LEU A 31 -4.63 -3.93 -13.63
N ARG A 32 -4.13 -2.84 -13.06
CA ARG A 32 -3.67 -1.72 -13.89
C ARG A 32 -2.52 -2.13 -14.79
N ALA A 33 -1.50 -2.78 -14.23
CA ALA A 33 -0.34 -3.22 -14.97
C ALA A 33 -0.67 -4.23 -16.08
N SER A 34 -1.68 -5.09 -15.88
CA SER A 34 -2.11 -6.06 -16.89
C SER A 34 -2.86 -5.44 -18.06
N LEU A 35 -3.39 -4.22 -17.91
CA LEU A 35 -4.14 -3.51 -18.95
C LEU A 35 -3.25 -2.62 -19.83
N VAL A 36 -1.96 -2.55 -19.54
CA VAL A 36 -0.99 -1.78 -20.33
C VAL A 36 -0.41 -2.65 -21.44
N ASP A 37 -0.35 -2.09 -22.65
CA ASP A 37 0.28 -2.70 -23.83
C ASP A 37 1.79 -2.95 -23.61
N PRO A 38 2.30 -4.19 -23.77
CA PRO A 38 3.72 -4.51 -23.67
C PRO A 38 4.61 -3.77 -24.67
N ASP A 39 4.08 -3.42 -25.85
CA ASP A 39 4.80 -2.68 -26.90
C ASP A 39 4.43 -1.18 -26.90
N GLY A 40 3.92 -0.71 -25.76
CA GLY A 40 3.45 0.65 -25.56
C GLY A 40 4.57 1.71 -25.54
N THR A 41 4.15 2.96 -25.43
CA THR A 41 5.04 4.11 -25.23
C THR A 41 5.83 4.02 -23.93
N GLU A 42 6.92 4.78 -23.80
CA GLU A 42 7.72 4.86 -22.56
C GLU A 42 6.88 5.22 -21.32
N ASN A 43 5.86 6.08 -21.48
CA ASN A 43 4.91 6.39 -20.41
C ASN A 43 4.06 5.19 -19.99
N GLN A 44 3.63 4.37 -20.96
CA GLN A 44 2.90 3.13 -20.68
C GLN A 44 3.80 2.12 -19.96
N GLU A 45 5.05 1.95 -20.41
CA GLU A 45 6.02 1.10 -19.71
C GLU A 45 6.23 1.55 -18.25
N LEU A 46 6.35 2.86 -18.02
CA LEU A 46 6.45 3.42 -16.68
C LEU A 46 5.22 3.10 -15.81
N VAL A 47 4.00 3.26 -16.35
CA VAL A 47 2.74 2.90 -15.66
C VAL A 47 2.74 1.41 -15.30
N ARG A 48 3.12 0.54 -16.23
CA ARG A 48 3.18 -0.91 -16.00
C ARG A 48 4.18 -1.26 -14.89
N ARG A 49 5.40 -0.72 -14.98
CA ARG A 49 6.45 -0.97 -13.99
C ARG A 49 6.07 -0.48 -12.60
N LYS A 50 5.48 0.72 -12.48
CA LYS A 50 4.99 1.25 -11.20
C LYS A 50 3.82 0.46 -10.66
N GLY A 51 2.92 -0.03 -11.51
CA GLY A 51 1.83 -0.92 -11.09
C GLY A 51 2.33 -2.25 -10.53
N ILE A 52 3.30 -2.89 -11.19
CA ILE A 52 3.91 -4.14 -10.68
C ILE A 52 4.58 -3.90 -9.33
N MET A 53 5.45 -2.87 -9.25
CA MET A 53 6.17 -2.55 -8.02
C MET A 53 5.21 -2.24 -6.85
N CYS A 54 4.16 -1.46 -7.10
CA CYS A 54 3.16 -1.14 -6.09
C CYS A 54 2.36 -2.39 -5.67
N ALA A 55 2.04 -3.28 -6.62
CA ALA A 55 1.34 -4.51 -6.31
C ALA A 55 2.17 -5.42 -5.40
N GLU A 56 3.45 -5.62 -5.73
CA GLU A 56 4.36 -6.49 -4.97
C GLU A 56 4.62 -5.96 -3.55
N VAL A 57 4.90 -4.66 -3.41
CA VAL A 57 5.15 -4.09 -2.07
C VAL A 57 3.90 -4.11 -1.20
N CYS A 58 2.72 -3.86 -1.78
CA CYS A 58 1.47 -3.90 -1.03
C CYS A 58 1.10 -5.33 -0.63
N ASP A 59 1.32 -6.33 -1.49
CA ASP A 59 1.13 -7.75 -1.13
C ASP A 59 2.06 -8.17 0.01
N ALA A 60 3.36 -7.87 -0.11
CA ALA A 60 4.34 -8.16 0.92
C ALA A 60 3.99 -7.48 2.25
N THR A 61 3.56 -6.22 2.21
CA THR A 61 3.17 -5.45 3.40
C THR A 61 1.92 -6.05 4.04
N CYS A 62 0.89 -6.38 3.26
CA CYS A 62 -0.31 -7.04 3.77
C CYS A 62 0.03 -8.34 4.50
N ARG A 63 0.91 -9.16 3.92
CA ARG A 63 1.34 -10.43 4.55
C ARG A 63 2.04 -10.19 5.89
N VAL A 64 3.02 -9.29 5.93
CA VAL A 64 3.70 -8.89 7.18
C VAL A 64 2.71 -8.41 8.24
N LEU A 65 1.74 -7.57 7.85
CA LEU A 65 0.72 -7.06 8.77
C LEU A 65 -0.33 -8.11 9.16
N SER A 66 -0.52 -9.17 8.39
CA SER A 66 -1.48 -10.23 8.70
C SER A 66 -0.88 -11.35 9.54
N GLU A 67 0.45 -11.53 9.49
CA GLU A 67 1.15 -12.56 10.24
C GLU A 67 1.13 -12.25 11.76
N GLN A 68 0.57 -13.16 12.56
CA GLN A 68 0.48 -12.99 14.02
C GLN A 68 1.81 -13.20 14.75
N ASN A 69 2.86 -13.63 14.03
CA ASN A 69 4.18 -13.84 14.62
C ASN A 69 4.85 -12.49 14.92
N GLN A 70 5.75 -12.50 15.92
CA GLN A 70 6.48 -11.34 16.42
C GLN A 70 7.44 -10.77 15.37
N VAL A 71 6.92 -10.14 14.32
CA VAL A 71 7.70 -9.26 13.47
C VAL A 71 7.99 -8.01 14.28
N ASP A 72 9.27 -7.69 14.41
CA ASP A 72 9.76 -6.53 15.14
C ASP A 72 9.18 -5.22 14.57
N GLU A 73 8.75 -4.29 15.43
CA GLU A 73 8.12 -3.03 15.03
C GLU A 73 9.04 -2.18 14.15
N SER A 74 10.37 -2.27 14.31
CA SER A 74 11.29 -1.54 13.44
C SER A 74 11.29 -2.08 12.01
N THR A 75 11.15 -3.39 11.84
CA THR A 75 11.02 -4.02 10.51
C THR A 75 9.67 -3.67 9.88
N ILE A 76 8.59 -3.70 10.67
CA ILE A 76 7.26 -3.26 10.22
C ILE A 76 7.31 -1.79 9.77
N ARG A 77 7.94 -0.92 10.56
CA ARG A 77 8.07 0.51 10.26
C ARG A 77 8.74 0.73 8.90
N VAL A 78 9.90 0.09 8.67
CA VAL A 78 10.62 0.20 7.39
C VAL A 78 9.77 -0.31 6.21
N GLN A 79 9.10 -1.46 6.37
CA GLN A 79 8.24 -2.02 5.32
C GLN A 79 7.05 -1.10 4.98
N VAL A 80 6.38 -0.55 5.98
CA VAL A 80 5.19 0.30 5.80
C VAL A 80 5.58 1.69 5.26
N GLU A 81 6.72 2.25 5.69
CA GLU A 81 7.27 3.51 5.12
C GLU A 81 7.60 3.34 3.63
N TRP A 82 8.19 2.20 3.26
CA TRP A 82 8.45 1.88 1.87
C TRP A 82 7.16 1.72 1.07
N CYS A 83 6.19 0.94 1.59
CA CYS A 83 4.88 0.77 0.98
C CYS A 83 4.17 2.12 0.73
N ARG A 84 4.15 3.00 1.73
CA ARG A 84 3.59 4.36 1.62
C ARG A 84 4.24 5.13 0.48
N THR A 85 5.57 5.11 0.41
CA THR A 85 6.34 5.87 -0.61
C THR A 85 6.00 5.36 -2.01
N VAL A 86 6.05 4.05 -2.22
CA VAL A 86 5.71 3.44 -3.51
C VAL A 86 4.26 3.70 -3.91
N CYS A 87 3.31 3.65 -2.98
CA CYS A 87 1.91 3.98 -3.24
C CYS A 87 1.74 5.41 -3.76
N LEU A 88 2.40 6.40 -3.12
CA LEU A 88 2.33 7.79 -3.54
C LEU A 88 2.95 8.00 -4.93
N GLU A 89 4.08 7.36 -5.20
CA GLU A 89 4.72 7.42 -6.51
C GLU A 89 3.85 6.78 -7.61
N ALA A 90 3.24 5.63 -7.33
CA ALA A 90 2.33 4.95 -8.25
C ALA A 90 1.09 5.80 -8.54
N ALA A 91 0.48 6.40 -7.50
CA ALA A 91 -0.64 7.31 -7.66
C ALA A 91 -0.30 8.49 -8.58
N HIS A 92 0.87 9.10 -8.39
CA HIS A 92 1.33 10.22 -9.22
C HIS A 92 1.52 9.85 -10.70
N VAL A 93 1.99 8.62 -10.97
CA VAL A 93 2.12 8.12 -12.34
C VAL A 93 0.75 7.79 -12.93
N PHE A 94 -0.16 7.20 -12.15
CA PHE A 94 -1.51 6.87 -12.60
C PHE A 94 -2.38 8.10 -12.88
N ASP A 95 -2.21 9.20 -12.14
CA ASP A 95 -2.95 10.46 -12.38
C ASP A 95 -2.73 11.03 -13.80
N ARG A 96 -1.67 10.60 -14.49
CA ARG A 96 -1.35 11.04 -15.85
C ARG A 96 -1.93 10.12 -16.93
N GLN A 97 -2.63 9.05 -16.55
CA GLN A 97 -3.14 8.03 -17.46
C GLN A 97 -4.67 7.97 -17.40
N ALA A 98 -5.31 8.15 -18.54
CA ALA A 98 -6.76 8.01 -18.64
C ALA A 98 -7.24 6.62 -18.21
N GLY A 99 -8.31 6.56 -17.42
CA GLY A 99 -8.90 5.30 -16.94
C GLY A 99 -8.13 4.64 -15.79
N ALA A 100 -7.16 5.32 -15.17
CA ALA A 100 -6.39 4.84 -14.02
C ALA A 100 -6.81 5.50 -12.68
N GLU A 101 -7.94 6.21 -12.66
CA GLU A 101 -8.43 6.98 -11.52
C GLU A 101 -8.67 6.09 -10.29
N ASP A 102 -9.25 4.91 -10.49
CA ASP A 102 -9.51 3.94 -9.41
C ASP A 102 -8.21 3.40 -8.80
N SER A 103 -7.21 3.08 -9.64
CA SER A 103 -5.91 2.63 -9.17
C SER A 103 -5.18 3.74 -8.40
N ALA A 104 -5.24 4.98 -8.89
CA ALA A 104 -4.66 6.13 -8.19
C ALA A 104 -5.36 6.39 -6.84
N ALA A 105 -6.69 6.27 -6.79
CA ALA A 105 -7.47 6.38 -5.57
C ALA A 105 -7.12 5.29 -4.55
N ALA A 106 -6.99 4.04 -5.00
CA ALA A 106 -6.57 2.91 -4.16
C ALA A 106 -5.17 3.11 -3.58
N CYS A 107 -4.20 3.57 -4.40
CA CYS A 107 -2.86 3.90 -3.93
C CYS A 107 -2.88 5.00 -2.86
N ARG A 108 -3.65 6.07 -3.05
CA ARG A 108 -3.77 7.14 -2.05
C ARG A 108 -4.47 6.68 -0.77
N ALA A 109 -5.47 5.81 -0.87
CA ALA A 109 -6.12 5.20 0.29
C ALA A 109 -5.13 4.33 1.09
N CYS A 110 -4.35 3.50 0.40
CA CYS A 110 -3.30 2.69 1.02
C CYS A 110 -2.21 3.54 1.68
N ALA A 111 -1.73 4.60 1.01
CA ALA A 111 -0.74 5.50 1.59
C ALA A 111 -1.23 6.21 2.86
N ARG A 112 -2.52 6.56 2.93
CA ARG A 112 -3.15 7.10 4.14
C ARG A 112 -3.18 6.06 5.25
N ALA A 113 -3.70 4.86 4.99
CA ALA A 113 -3.75 3.79 5.98
C ALA A 113 -2.35 3.39 6.51
N CYS A 114 -1.33 3.37 5.64
CA CYS A 114 0.07 3.18 6.04
C CYS A 114 0.54 4.30 6.98
N THR A 115 0.19 5.55 6.69
CA THR A 115 0.55 6.71 7.51
C THR A 115 -0.10 6.65 8.89
N ASP A 116 -1.39 6.32 8.92
CA ASP A 116 -2.16 6.21 10.16
C ASP A 116 -1.59 5.09 11.04
N PHE A 117 -1.32 3.91 10.45
CA PHE A 117 -0.70 2.80 11.18
C PHE A 117 0.71 3.13 11.69
N LEU A 118 1.55 3.80 10.90
CA LEU A 118 2.89 4.24 11.32
C LEU A 118 2.86 5.15 12.56
N ALA A 119 1.78 5.91 12.75
CA ALA A 119 1.59 6.78 13.91
C ALA A 119 1.25 6.00 15.20
N THR A 120 0.89 4.72 15.09
CA THR A 120 0.63 3.82 16.22
C THR A 120 1.82 2.97 16.65
N LEU A 121 2.88 2.94 15.83
CA LEU A 121 4.11 2.21 16.15
C LEU A 121 4.97 2.99 17.14
N ASN A 122 5.63 2.30 18.07
CA ASN A 122 6.49 2.89 19.11
C ASN A 122 7.91 3.20 18.63
#